data_AF-A0A7W0ZJ03-F1
#
_entry.id   AF-A0A7W0ZJ03-F1
#
_cell.length_a   1.000
_cell.length_b   1.000
_cell.length_c   1.000
_cell.angle_alpha   90.00
_cell.angle_beta   90.00
_cell.angle_gamma   90.00
#
_symmetry.space_group_name_H-M   'P 1'
#
loop_
_entity.id
_entity.type
_entity.pdbx_description
1 polymer ?
#
loop_
_entity_poly.entity_id
_entity_poly.type
_entity_poly.pdbx_seq_one_letter_code
_entity_poly.pdbx_strand_id
1 'polypeptide(L)'
;MAWVETASLSFVARHESGQATAAHAVLDDLERFRAELEVTFDRVPGEVTVVIHPRPAMLTLAAPWLPLARMVSAPAGRRYFAGWFARGEIQVLAPEA
;
A
#
# COMPACT_ATOMS: atom_id res chain seq x y z
N MET A 1 -2.86 -16.85 7.86
CA MET A 1 -2.55 -16.45 9.26
C MET A 1 -3.63 -15.49 9.73
N ALA A 2 -3.56 -14.97 10.96
CA ALA A 2 -4.52 -13.96 11.44
C ALA A 2 -4.23 -12.60 10.79
N TRP A 3 -5.29 -11.82 10.51
CA TRP A 3 -5.15 -10.42 10.10
C TRP A 3 -4.97 -9.53 11.32
N VAL A 4 -4.00 -8.63 11.27
CA VAL A 4 -3.64 -7.72 12.36
C VAL A 4 -3.43 -6.30 11.83
N GLU A 5 -3.43 -5.34 12.75
CA GLU A 5 -3.13 -3.94 12.46
C GLU A 5 -1.83 -3.53 13.15
N THR A 6 -0.99 -2.79 12.43
CA THR A 6 0.23 -2.15 12.93
C THR A 6 0.12 -0.66 12.63
N ALA A 7 0.38 0.21 13.60
CA ALA A 7 0.22 1.65 13.43
C ALA A 7 1.56 2.39 13.52
N SER A 8 1.68 3.47 12.76
CA SER A 8 2.68 4.52 12.92
C SER A 8 2.00 5.82 13.38
N LEU A 9 2.70 6.96 13.29
CA LEU A 9 2.14 8.25 13.69
C LEU A 9 0.97 8.69 12.80
N SER A 10 1.09 8.46 11.49
CA SER A 10 0.22 8.99 10.44
C SER A 10 -0.49 7.91 9.63
N PHE A 11 -0.05 6.64 9.74
CA PHE A 11 -0.50 5.53 8.91
C PHE A 11 -0.86 4.29 9.74
N VAL A 12 -1.71 3.43 9.17
CA VAL A 12 -2.03 2.10 9.74
C VAL A 12 -1.87 1.05 8.67
N ALA A 13 -1.12 -0.02 8.94
CA ALA A 13 -1.01 -1.18 8.07
C ALA A 13 -1.92 -2.32 8.54
N ARG A 14 -2.77 -2.83 7.64
CA ARG A 14 -3.55 -4.07 7.80
C ARG A 14 -2.88 -5.19 7.02
N HIS A 15 -2.52 -6.29 7.68
CA HIS A 15 -1.77 -7.36 7.04
C HIS A 15 -1.96 -8.71 7.75
N GLU A 16 -1.58 -9.80 7.09
CA GLU A 16 -1.46 -11.09 7.79
C GLU A 16 -0.29 -11.05 8.79
N SER A 17 -0.39 -11.72 9.94
CA SER A 17 0.61 -11.64 11.02
C SER A 17 2.03 -12.03 10.59
N GLY A 18 2.19 -12.87 9.56
CA GLY A 18 3.50 -13.22 8.98
C GLY A 18 4.19 -12.09 8.21
N GLN A 19 3.45 -11.02 7.90
CA GLN A 19 3.92 -9.85 7.13
C GLN A 19 4.38 -8.69 8.02
N ALA A 20 4.54 -8.91 9.33
CA ALA A 20 4.85 -7.83 10.28
C ALA A 20 6.13 -7.05 9.94
N THR A 21 7.18 -7.72 9.46
CA THR A 21 8.42 -7.05 9.06
C THR A 21 8.21 -6.14 7.84
N ALA A 22 7.50 -6.64 6.82
CA ALA A 22 7.16 -5.84 5.63
C ALA A 22 6.25 -4.66 5.98
N ALA A 23 5.29 -4.86 6.89
CA ALA A 23 4.40 -3.81 7.36
C ALA A 23 5.14 -2.67 8.06
N HIS A 24 6.05 -2.97 8.99
CA HIS A 24 6.88 -1.94 9.63
C HIS A 24 7.73 -1.18 8.60
N ALA A 25 8.39 -1.88 7.68
CA ALA A 25 9.23 -1.23 6.66
C ALA A 25 8.42 -0.27 5.76
N VAL A 26 7.22 -0.67 5.33
CA VAL A 26 6.33 0.18 4.53
C VAL A 26 5.88 1.42 5.32
N LEU A 27 5.52 1.24 6.60
CA LEU A 27 5.13 2.37 7.46
C LEU A 27 6.30 3.35 7.65
N ASP A 28 7.51 2.86 7.91
CA ASP A 28 8.71 3.70 8.07
C ASP A 28 9.04 4.49 6.80
N ASP A 29 8.91 3.86 5.62
CA ASP A 29 9.12 4.54 4.34
C ASP A 29 8.03 5.61 4.07
N LEU A 30 6.78 5.33 4.45
CA LEU A 30 5.68 6.29 4.30
C LEU A 30 5.82 7.50 5.23
N GLU A 31 6.24 7.31 6.47
CA GLU A 31 6.50 8.43 7.39
C GLU A 31 7.66 9.29 6.90
N ARG A 32 8.73 8.66 6.40
CA ARG A 32 9.87 9.38 5.82
C ARG A 32 9.43 10.21 4.61
N PHE A 33 8.68 9.59 3.70
CA PHE A 33 8.16 10.29 2.53
C PHE A 33 7.20 11.42 2.91
N ARG A 34 6.35 11.21 3.93
CA ARG A 34 5.48 12.26 4.47
C ARG A 34 6.31 13.45 4.98
N ALA A 35 7.38 13.21 5.74
CA ALA A 35 8.26 14.27 6.23
C ALA A 35 8.93 15.04 5.09
N GLU A 36 9.30 14.36 4.00
CA GLU A 36 9.81 15.03 2.79
C GLU A 36 8.74 15.92 2.13
N LEU A 37 7.49 15.45 2.06
CA LEU A 37 6.38 16.24 1.53
C LEU A 37 6.08 17.47 2.39
N GLU A 38 6.23 17.39 3.71
CA GLU A 38 6.00 18.52 4.64
C GLU A 38 6.92 19.71 4.36
N VAL A 39 8.09 19.49 3.74
CA VAL A 39 9.00 20.56 3.33
C VAL A 39 8.44 21.39 2.18
N THR A 40 7.61 20.78 1.32
CA THR A 40 7.15 21.39 0.06
C THR A 40 5.67 21.76 0.07
N PHE A 41 4.84 20.97 0.75
CA PHE A 41 3.38 21.09 0.71
C PHE A 41 2.83 21.56 2.06
N ASP A 42 1.89 22.51 2.00
CA ASP A 42 1.17 23.03 3.18
C ASP A 42 0.28 21.97 3.86
N ARG A 43 -0.12 20.94 3.12
CA ARG A 43 -0.90 19.81 3.62
C ARG A 43 -0.33 18.50 3.13
N VAL A 44 -0.22 17.55 4.05
CA VAL A 44 0.31 16.21 3.79
C VAL A 44 -0.64 15.12 4.27
N PRO A 45 -0.63 13.93 3.63
CA PRO A 45 -1.59 12.86 3.93
C PRO A 45 -1.42 12.30 5.34
N GLY A 46 -2.49 12.26 6.12
CA GLY A 46 -2.56 11.56 7.40
C GLY A 46 -3.79 10.66 7.45
N GLU A 47 -3.83 9.75 8.41
CA GLU A 47 -4.93 8.78 8.60
C GLU A 47 -5.13 7.86 7.37
N VAL A 48 -4.04 7.47 6.71
CA VAL A 48 -4.08 6.58 5.55
C VAL A 48 -3.85 5.14 5.99
N THR A 49 -4.76 4.25 5.57
CA THR A 49 -4.62 2.81 5.81
C THR A 49 -3.91 2.13 4.64
N VAL A 50 -2.94 1.27 4.91
CA VAL A 50 -2.25 0.45 3.92
C VAL A 50 -2.66 -1.00 4.14
N VAL A 51 -3.25 -1.65 3.15
CA VAL A 51 -3.63 -3.05 3.23
C VAL A 51 -2.65 -3.87 2.40
N ILE A 52 -1.90 -4.75 3.07
CA ILE A 52 -0.83 -5.55 2.47
C ILE A 52 -1.35 -6.96 2.20
N HIS A 53 -1.40 -7.33 0.92
CA HIS A 53 -1.88 -8.64 0.47
C HIS A 53 -0.71 -9.59 0.23
N PRO A 54 -0.75 -10.81 0.80
CA PRO A 54 0.32 -11.79 0.58
C PRO A 54 0.25 -12.48 -0.79
N ARG A 55 -0.81 -12.24 -1.58
CA ARG A 55 -1.01 -12.89 -2.88
C ARG A 55 -1.70 -11.95 -3.88
N PRO A 56 -1.32 -12.00 -5.18
CA PRO A 56 -1.94 -11.17 -6.22
C PRO A 56 -3.46 -11.35 -6.37
N ALA A 57 -3.96 -12.57 -6.13
CA ALA A 57 -5.39 -12.87 -6.20
C ALA A 57 -6.19 -12.10 -5.12
N MET A 58 -5.64 -11.96 -3.91
CA MET A 58 -6.28 -11.22 -2.82
C MET A 58 -6.31 -9.72 -3.12
N LEU A 59 -5.20 -9.18 -3.62
CA LEU A 59 -5.15 -7.80 -4.10
C LEU A 59 -6.16 -7.56 -5.22
N THR A 60 -6.33 -8.51 -6.14
CA THR A 60 -7.30 -8.40 -7.23
C THR A 60 -8.75 -8.39 -6.72
N LEU A 61 -9.06 -9.16 -5.66
CA LEU A 61 -10.38 -9.13 -5.04
C LEU A 61 -10.65 -7.81 -4.31
N ALA A 62 -9.64 -7.26 -3.63
CA ALA A 62 -9.73 -5.95 -2.98
C ALA A 62 -9.77 -4.80 -4.00
N ALA A 63 -9.08 -4.99 -5.13
CA ALA A 63 -8.99 -4.02 -6.22
C ALA A 63 -9.31 -4.58 -7.62
N PRO A 64 -10.59 -4.87 -7.94
CA PRO A 64 -10.97 -5.49 -9.22
C PRO A 64 -10.65 -4.66 -10.46
N TRP A 65 -10.50 -3.34 -10.30
CA TRP A 65 -10.14 -2.42 -11.37
C TRP A 65 -8.65 -2.53 -11.75
N LEU A 66 -7.80 -2.99 -10.83
CA LEU A 66 -6.36 -3.11 -11.00
C LEU A 66 -5.96 -3.95 -12.22
N PRO A 67 -6.45 -5.20 -12.41
CA PRO A 67 -6.10 -6.00 -13.59
C PRO A 67 -6.58 -5.34 -14.88
N LEU A 68 -7.74 -4.69 -14.88
CA LEU A 68 -8.28 -4.00 -16.05
C LEU A 68 -7.40 -2.80 -16.43
N ALA A 69 -7.03 -1.97 -15.45
CA ALA A 69 -6.12 -0.85 -15.64
C ALA A 69 -4.74 -1.31 -16.13
N ARG A 70 -4.23 -2.43 -15.59
CA ARG A 70 -2.97 -3.03 -16.03
C ARG A 70 -3.02 -3.53 -17.47
N MET A 71 -4.13 -4.11 -17.92
CA MET A 71 -4.31 -4.61 -19.29
C MET A 71 -4.23 -3.49 -20.33
N VAL A 72 -4.89 -2.35 -20.07
CA VAL A 72 -4.94 -1.21 -20.99
C VAL A 72 -3.70 -0.32 -20.90
N SER A 73 -2.81 -0.56 -19.94
CA SER A 73 -1.57 0.18 -19.76
C SER A 73 -0.48 -0.24 -20.75
N ALA A 74 0.35 0.73 -21.14
CA ALA A 74 1.54 0.49 -21.94
C ALA A 74 2.45 -0.57 -21.28
N PRO A 75 3.12 -1.45 -22.06
CA PRO A 75 3.91 -2.55 -21.50
C PRO A 75 4.89 -2.12 -20.41
N ALA A 76 5.58 -1.00 -20.60
CA ALA A 76 6.53 -0.45 -19.63
C ALA A 76 5.86 0.06 -18.33
N GLY A 77 4.58 0.43 -18.38
CA GLY A 77 3.82 0.93 -17.23
C GLY A 77 3.25 -0.18 -16.35
N ARG A 78 3.05 -1.39 -16.90
CA ARG A 78 2.40 -2.52 -16.20
C ARG A 78 3.09 -2.92 -14.90
N ARG A 79 4.39 -2.67 -14.78
CA ARG A 79 5.20 -2.98 -13.58
C ARG A 79 4.88 -2.11 -12.37
N TYR A 80 4.26 -0.94 -12.57
CA TYR A 80 3.91 -0.03 -11.49
C TYR A 80 2.52 -0.31 -10.88
N PHE A 81 1.74 -1.22 -11.47
CA PHE A 81 0.46 -1.69 -10.93
C PHE A 81 0.66 -2.78 -9.88
N ALA A 82 1.48 -2.49 -8.87
CA ALA A 82 1.70 -3.34 -7.69
C ALA A 82 0.66 -3.09 -6.57
N GLY A 83 -0.25 -2.14 -6.80
CA GLY A 83 -1.26 -1.74 -5.84
C GLY A 83 -2.26 -0.75 -6.44
N TRP A 84 -3.23 -0.34 -5.64
CA TRP A 84 -4.25 0.63 -6.00
C TRP A 84 -4.48 1.61 -4.85
N PHE A 85 -4.65 2.89 -5.15
CA PHE A 85 -4.89 3.94 -4.16
C PHE A 85 -6.35 4.41 -4.21
N ALA A 86 -6.88 4.77 -3.04
CA ALA A 86 -8.17 5.41 -2.83
C ALA A 86 -8.01 6.55 -1.80
N ARG A 87 -9.11 7.27 -1.50
CA ARG A 87 -9.10 8.54 -0.74
C ARG A 87 -8.49 8.48 0.68
N GLY A 88 -8.29 7.30 1.24
CA GLY A 88 -7.61 7.10 2.53
C GLY A 88 -7.07 5.69 2.70
N GLU A 89 -6.96 4.94 1.59
CA GLU A 89 -6.54 3.54 1.63
C GLU A 89 -5.64 3.23 0.45
N ILE A 90 -4.60 2.44 0.70
CA ILE A 90 -3.69 1.95 -0.32
C ILE A 90 -3.65 0.43 -0.22
N GLN A 91 -4.06 -0.23 -1.28
CA GLN A 91 -4.05 -1.68 -1.43
C GLN A 91 -2.75 -2.07 -2.11
N VAL A 92 -1.87 -2.85 -1.47
CA VAL A 92 -0.55 -3.19 -2.01
C VAL A 92 -0.26 -4.68 -1.92
N LEU A 93 0.62 -5.16 -2.79
CA LEU A 93 1.15 -6.50 -2.73
C LEU A 93 2.35 -6.55 -1.76
N ALA A 94 2.45 -7.62 -0.96
CA ALA A 94 3.63 -7.89 -0.14
C ALA A 94 4.88 -8.10 -1.03
N PRO A 95 6.09 -7.71 -0.57
CA PRO A 95 7.32 -7.83 -1.36
C PRO A 95 7.65 -9.25 -1.86
N GLU A 96 7.28 -10.27 -1.09
CA GLU A 96 7.57 -11.68 -1.37
C GLU A 96 6.51 -12.42 -2.22
N ALA A 97 5.45 -11.74 -2.65
CA ALA A 97 4.27 -12.35 -3.26
C ALA A 97 4.32 -12.55 -4.79
#